data_AF-A0A183J7S0-F1
#
_entry.id   AF-A0A183J7S0-F1
#
_cell.length_a   1.000
_cell.length_b   1.000
_cell.length_c   1.000
_cell.angle_alpha   90.00
_cell.angle_beta   90.00
_cell.angle_gamma   90.00
#
_symmetry.space_group_name_H-M   'P 1'
#
loop_
_entity.id
_entity.type
_entity.pdbx_description
1 polymer ?
#
loop_
_entity_poly.entity_id
_entity_poly.type
_entity_poly.pdbx_seq_one_letter_code
_entity_poly.pdbx_strand_id
1 'polypeptide(L)'
;MTSSTKDSDVSVLKRQGTQFFVEPRQTIVRNVIKKDQMPIRTFHDEEWFQKDIDPVDPNFFYPNRFYHRTILITGGARGVGKATALRAAKEGANVVIADSLPEGADTAKEILLHGGKAIFVLTNVSSSSDCYRMVQKTVETFKTLDLVVNSASVMDGYETDITSRHVPTNELF
;
A
#
# COMPACT_ATOMS: atom_id res chain seq x y z
N MET A 1 40.16 -28.35 -3.52
CA MET A 1 39.76 -29.07 -2.29
C MET A 1 39.98 -28.11 -1.13
N THR A 2 38.91 -27.85 -0.36
CA THR A 2 38.86 -27.44 1.07
C THR A 2 39.76 -26.28 1.54
N SER A 3 39.33 -25.31 2.35
CA SER A 3 38.15 -25.15 3.20
C SER A 3 38.25 -23.79 3.89
N SER A 4 37.09 -23.16 4.08
CA SER A 4 36.64 -22.30 5.19
C SER A 4 37.61 -22.03 6.37
N THR A 5 37.71 -20.75 6.77
CA THR A 5 37.63 -20.23 8.16
C THR A 5 37.35 -18.72 8.07
N LYS A 6 36.16 -18.23 8.46
CA LYS A 6 35.67 -17.83 9.80
C LYS A 6 36.29 -16.55 10.39
N ASP A 7 35.38 -15.59 10.57
CA ASP A 7 35.14 -14.72 11.72
C ASP A 7 36.15 -13.65 12.17
N SER A 8 35.51 -12.54 12.56
CA SER A 8 35.85 -11.63 13.65
C SER A 8 36.74 -10.41 13.35
N ASP A 9 36.07 -9.28 13.52
CA ASP A 9 36.50 -8.12 14.31
C ASP A 9 37.07 -6.87 13.62
N VAL A 10 36.27 -5.81 13.79
CA VAL A 10 36.65 -4.50 14.33
C VAL A 10 37.92 -3.87 13.73
N SER A 11 37.72 -2.90 12.83
CA SER A 11 38.69 -1.85 12.54
C SER A 11 37.99 -0.49 12.69
N VAL A 12 37.96 0.05 13.91
CA VAL A 12 38.91 1.07 14.39
C VAL A 12 38.85 2.34 13.53
N LEU A 13 38.09 3.31 14.05
CA LEU A 13 38.12 4.72 13.66
C LEU A 13 39.55 5.24 13.80
N LYS A 14 40.25 5.48 12.67
CA LYS A 14 41.48 6.26 12.67
C LYS A 14 41.13 7.74 12.51
N ARG A 15 41.52 8.51 13.53
CA ARG A 15 41.36 9.96 13.65
C ARG A 15 42.60 10.64 13.05
N GLN A 16 42.48 11.27 11.88
CA GLN A 16 43.42 12.28 11.40
C GLN A 16 42.67 13.31 10.54
N GLY A 17 42.80 14.59 10.88
CA GLY A 17 42.46 15.70 9.98
C GLY A 17 40.99 16.07 9.91
N THR A 18 40.73 17.37 9.99
CA THR A 18 39.42 18.02 10.02
C THR A 18 38.72 17.94 8.66
N GLN A 19 38.03 16.84 8.36
CA GLN A 19 37.00 16.79 7.30
C GLN A 19 36.13 15.53 7.46
N PHE A 20 34.83 15.69 7.74
CA PHE A 20 33.87 14.60 7.64
C PHE A 20 33.52 14.41 6.16
N PHE A 21 34.06 13.38 5.53
CA PHE A 21 33.52 12.88 4.27
C PHE A 21 32.41 11.88 4.61
N VAL A 22 31.17 12.25 4.32
CA VAL A 22 30.07 11.29 4.24
C VAL A 22 30.25 10.56 2.92
N GLU A 23 30.63 9.28 2.95
CA GLU A 23 30.51 8.45 1.76
C GLU A 23 29.03 8.39 1.35
N PRO A 24 28.66 8.74 0.11
CA PRO A 24 27.31 8.58 -0.35
C PRO A 24 26.98 7.09 -0.46
N ARG A 25 26.39 6.51 0.60
CA ARG A 25 25.62 5.27 0.50
C ARG A 25 24.32 5.54 -0.26
N GLN A 26 24.45 5.76 -1.56
CA GLN A 26 23.37 5.58 -2.51
C GLN A 26 23.93 4.96 -3.78
N THR A 27 24.17 3.65 -3.76
CA THR A 27 24.07 2.87 -4.99
C THR A 27 22.59 2.75 -5.32
N ILE A 28 22.02 3.77 -5.95
CA ILE A 28 20.78 3.59 -6.71
C ILE A 28 21.20 2.75 -7.91
N VAL A 29 20.89 1.45 -7.89
CA VAL A 29 20.94 0.64 -9.10
C VAL A 29 19.81 1.11 -10.00
N ARG A 30 20.08 2.10 -10.85
CA ARG A 30 19.22 2.41 -12.00
C ARG A 30 19.47 1.35 -13.07
N ASN A 31 18.96 0.15 -12.85
CA ASN A 31 18.75 -0.77 -13.96
C ASN A 31 17.51 -0.28 -14.71
N VAL A 32 17.70 0.71 -15.57
CA VAL A 32 16.78 0.97 -16.67
C VAL A 32 16.98 -0.19 -17.64
N ILE A 33 16.19 -1.24 -17.48
CA ILE A 33 16.07 -2.28 -18.50
C ILE A 33 15.54 -1.56 -19.73
N LYS A 34 16.33 -1.51 -20.81
CA LYS A 34 15.87 -0.99 -22.09
C LYS A 34 14.62 -1.79 -22.50
N LYS A 35 13.60 -1.15 -23.09
CA LYS A 35 12.32 -1.79 -23.44
C LYS A 35 12.50 -3.09 -24.23
N ASP A 36 13.52 -3.11 -25.07
CA ASP A 36 14.05 -4.18 -25.92
C ASP A 36 14.72 -5.34 -25.15
N GLN A 37 15.08 -5.14 -23.89
CA GLN A 37 15.64 -6.16 -22.98
C GLN A 37 14.66 -6.59 -21.89
N MET A 38 13.43 -6.07 -21.88
CA MET A 38 12.39 -6.65 -21.04
C MET A 38 11.95 -7.97 -21.68
N PRO A 39 11.99 -9.12 -20.97
CA PRO A 39 11.26 -10.29 -21.38
C PRO A 39 9.77 -10.00 -21.14
N ILE A 40 9.17 -9.11 -21.94
CA ILE A 40 7.72 -9.02 -22.04
C ILE A 40 7.34 -10.30 -22.78
N ARG A 41 7.04 -11.36 -22.04
CA ARG A 41 6.21 -12.43 -22.57
C ARG A 41 4.93 -11.75 -23.01
N THR A 42 4.81 -11.53 -24.31
CA THR A 42 3.60 -10.97 -24.89
C THR A 42 2.48 -11.95 -24.55
N PHE A 43 1.29 -11.45 -24.23
CA PHE A 43 0.11 -12.21 -23.77
C PHE A 43 -0.47 -13.16 -24.86
N HIS A 44 0.37 -13.93 -25.53
CA HIS A 44 0.05 -14.91 -26.58
C HIS A 44 0.33 -16.36 -26.15
N ASP A 45 0.83 -16.58 -24.92
CA ASP A 45 0.89 -17.91 -24.33
C ASP A 45 -0.55 -18.31 -23.90
N GLU A 46 -1.30 -19.00 -24.77
CA GLU A 46 -2.68 -19.46 -24.52
C GLU A 46 -2.84 -20.26 -23.21
N GLU A 47 -1.73 -20.83 -22.69
CA GLU A 47 -1.69 -21.58 -21.44
C GLU A 47 -1.97 -20.76 -20.17
N TRP A 48 -1.86 -19.42 -20.19
CA TRP A 48 -2.07 -18.57 -19.00
C TRP A 48 -3.52 -18.11 -18.81
N PHE A 49 -4.34 -18.14 -19.88
CA PHE A 49 -5.75 -17.74 -19.80
C PHE A 49 -6.64 -18.81 -19.15
N GLN A 50 -6.14 -20.04 -19.04
CA GLN A 50 -6.94 -21.21 -18.66
C GLN A 50 -6.66 -21.71 -17.24
N LYS A 51 -6.08 -20.87 -16.38
CA LYS A 51 -6.21 -21.04 -14.93
C LYS A 51 -7.20 -20.00 -14.42
N ASP A 52 -8.47 -20.27 -14.67
CA ASP A 52 -9.52 -19.58 -13.95
C ASP A 52 -9.25 -19.74 -12.45
N ILE A 53 -9.14 -18.60 -11.76
CA ILE A 53 -9.18 -18.59 -10.31
C ILE A 53 -10.64 -18.83 -9.98
N ASP A 54 -10.95 -20.01 -9.41
CA ASP A 54 -12.29 -20.28 -8.92
C ASP A 54 -12.71 -19.12 -8.00
N PRO A 55 -13.83 -18.43 -8.30
CA PRO A 55 -14.26 -17.32 -7.48
C PRO A 55 -14.52 -17.85 -6.07
N VAL A 56 -13.89 -17.22 -5.09
CA VAL A 56 -14.18 -17.51 -3.68
C VAL A 56 -15.66 -17.22 -3.43
N ASP A 57 -16.34 -18.11 -2.69
CA ASP A 57 -17.73 -17.87 -2.28
C ASP A 57 -17.85 -16.45 -1.70
N PRO A 58 -18.73 -15.58 -2.23
CA PRO A 58 -18.88 -14.21 -1.77
C PRO A 58 -19.27 -14.13 -0.28
N ASN A 59 -19.84 -15.19 0.28
CA ASN A 59 -20.20 -15.28 1.69
C ASN A 59 -19.07 -15.78 2.58
N PHE A 60 -18.00 -16.37 2.02
CA PHE A 60 -16.88 -16.89 2.78
C PHE A 60 -16.17 -15.78 3.56
N PHE A 61 -15.94 -16.00 4.86
CA PHE A 61 -15.14 -15.14 5.73
C PHE A 61 -14.59 -15.90 6.93
N TYR A 62 -13.53 -15.37 7.56
CA TYR A 62 -13.01 -15.93 8.80
C TYR A 62 -13.62 -15.20 10.00
N PRO A 63 -14.62 -15.78 10.69
CA PRO A 63 -15.24 -15.11 11.83
C PRO A 63 -14.20 -14.85 12.92
N ASN A 64 -14.29 -13.67 13.55
CA ASN A 64 -13.44 -13.26 14.67
C ASN A 64 -11.93 -13.20 14.37
N ARG A 65 -11.49 -13.20 13.10
CA ARG A 65 -10.08 -13.05 12.72
C ARG A 65 -9.46 -11.78 13.33
N PHE A 66 -10.23 -10.71 13.44
CA PHE A 66 -9.80 -9.41 13.96
C PHE A 66 -10.48 -9.04 15.27
N TYR A 67 -10.92 -10.03 16.05
CA TYR A 67 -11.56 -9.77 17.33
C TYR A 67 -10.64 -8.92 18.24
N HIS A 68 -11.22 -7.85 18.82
CA HIS A 68 -10.52 -6.83 19.61
C HIS A 68 -9.39 -6.07 18.90
N ARG A 69 -9.26 -6.18 17.58
CA ARG A 69 -8.29 -5.41 16.81
C ARG A 69 -8.92 -4.17 16.23
N THR A 70 -8.17 -3.08 16.25
CA THR A 70 -8.55 -1.81 15.63
C THR A 70 -7.77 -1.61 14.34
N ILE A 71 -8.50 -1.44 13.24
CA ILE A 71 -7.96 -1.28 11.89
C ILE A 71 -8.28 0.11 11.38
N LEU A 72 -7.25 0.89 11.07
CA LEU A 72 -7.37 2.18 10.39
C LEU A 72 -7.22 1.97 8.89
N ILE A 73 -8.21 2.38 8.11
CA ILE A 73 -8.23 2.20 6.65
C ILE A 73 -8.28 3.56 5.99
N THR A 74 -7.22 3.93 5.27
CA THR A 74 -7.23 5.13 4.43
C THR A 74 -7.84 4.82 3.07
N GLY A 75 -8.59 5.74 2.48
CA GLY A 75 -9.30 5.50 1.21
C GLY A 75 -10.55 4.62 1.38
N GLY A 76 -11.13 4.57 2.59
CA GLY A 76 -12.21 3.66 2.93
C GLY A 76 -13.61 4.10 2.48
N ALA A 77 -13.77 5.22 1.77
CA ALA A 77 -15.09 5.69 1.33
C ALA A 77 -15.67 4.86 0.17
N ARG A 78 -14.83 4.27 -0.69
CA ARG A 78 -15.27 3.56 -1.90
C ARG A 78 -14.32 2.43 -2.32
N GLY A 79 -14.71 1.68 -3.35
CA GLY A 79 -13.89 0.67 -4.01
C GLY A 79 -13.32 -0.37 -3.05
N VAL A 80 -12.03 -0.69 -3.24
CA VAL A 80 -11.32 -1.71 -2.44
C VAL A 80 -11.23 -1.32 -0.97
N GLY A 81 -11.06 -0.02 -0.65
CA GLY A 81 -11.02 0.44 0.73
C GLY A 81 -12.34 0.21 1.46
N LYS A 82 -13.47 0.55 0.84
CA LYS A 82 -14.82 0.24 1.37
C LYS A 82 -15.03 -1.26 1.55
N ALA A 83 -14.70 -2.06 0.53
CA ALA A 83 -14.85 -3.52 0.60
C ALA A 83 -14.01 -4.11 1.75
N THR A 84 -12.79 -3.61 1.95
CA THR A 84 -11.91 -4.01 3.05
C THR A 84 -12.49 -3.62 4.40
N ALA A 85 -13.05 -2.43 4.54
CA ALA A 85 -13.70 -1.96 5.76
C ALA A 85 -14.88 -2.84 6.17
N LEU A 86 -15.78 -3.13 5.23
CA LEU A 86 -16.94 -4.01 5.46
C LEU A 86 -16.49 -5.42 5.84
N ARG A 87 -15.48 -5.97 5.14
CA ARG A 87 -14.96 -7.31 5.40
C ARG A 87 -14.28 -7.40 6.76
N ALA A 88 -13.45 -6.43 7.11
CA ALA A 88 -12.78 -6.35 8.41
C ALA A 88 -13.78 -6.28 9.56
N ALA A 89 -14.83 -5.46 9.43
CA ALA A 89 -15.90 -5.37 10.41
C ALA A 89 -16.66 -6.69 10.56
N LYS A 90 -16.99 -7.35 9.44
CA LYS A 90 -17.63 -8.69 9.44
C LYS A 90 -16.76 -9.74 10.14
N GLU A 91 -15.44 -9.60 10.06
CA GLU A 91 -14.45 -10.45 10.76
C GLU A 91 -14.15 -10.02 12.21
N GLY A 92 -14.89 -9.04 12.76
CA GLY A 92 -14.88 -8.67 14.18
C GLY A 92 -14.00 -7.47 14.56
N ALA A 93 -13.46 -6.73 13.59
CA ALA A 93 -12.62 -5.56 13.85
C ALA A 93 -13.42 -4.35 14.36
N ASN A 94 -12.75 -3.49 15.13
CA ASN A 94 -13.10 -2.07 15.20
C ASN A 94 -12.50 -1.38 13.97
N VAL A 95 -13.31 -0.65 13.20
CA VAL A 95 -12.85 -0.05 11.94
C VAL A 95 -12.84 1.47 12.02
N VAL A 96 -11.73 2.09 11.63
CA VAL A 96 -11.65 3.53 11.42
C VAL A 96 -11.52 3.79 9.93
N ILE A 97 -12.47 4.54 9.39
CA ILE A 97 -12.48 4.94 7.99
C ILE A 97 -11.89 6.33 7.91
N ALA A 98 -10.72 6.45 7.27
CA ALA A 98 -10.08 7.73 7.00
C ALA A 98 -10.14 8.02 5.49
N ASP A 99 -10.82 9.08 5.11
CA ASP A 99 -10.96 9.44 3.69
C ASP A 99 -11.16 10.95 3.54
N SER A 100 -10.73 11.51 2.42
CA SER A 100 -11.01 12.90 2.05
C SER A 100 -12.45 13.09 1.60
N LEU A 101 -13.12 11.98 1.23
CA LEU A 101 -14.50 11.95 0.77
C LEU A 101 -15.47 11.79 1.95
N PRO A 102 -16.50 12.64 2.08
CA PRO A 102 -17.49 12.53 3.16
C PRO A 102 -18.31 11.24 3.13
N GLU A 103 -18.38 10.55 1.99
CA GLU A 103 -19.01 9.24 1.79
C GLU A 103 -18.42 8.13 2.68
N GLY A 104 -17.22 8.36 3.26
CA GLY A 104 -16.69 7.50 4.31
C GLY A 104 -17.63 7.38 5.52
N ALA A 105 -18.45 8.40 5.79
CA ALA A 105 -19.47 8.35 6.83
C ALA A 105 -20.56 7.31 6.54
N ASP A 106 -20.92 7.13 5.27
CA ASP A 106 -21.96 6.16 4.88
C ASP A 106 -21.44 4.72 4.98
N THR A 107 -20.16 4.50 4.67
CA THR A 107 -19.52 3.21 4.93
C THR A 107 -19.47 2.89 6.44
N ALA A 108 -19.19 3.89 7.29
CA ALA A 108 -19.23 3.68 8.75
C ALA A 108 -20.65 3.33 9.23
N LYS A 109 -21.68 4.02 8.71
CA LYS A 109 -23.09 3.72 9.03
C LYS A 109 -23.46 2.29 8.59
N GLU A 110 -23.05 1.88 7.40
CA GLU A 110 -23.30 0.53 6.89
C GLU A 110 -22.71 -0.53 7.82
N ILE A 111 -21.46 -0.35 8.28
CA ILE A 111 -20.84 -1.25 9.27
C ILE A 111 -21.64 -1.31 10.58
N LEU A 112 -22.07 -0.15 11.10
CA LEU A 112 -22.84 -0.06 12.33
C LEU A 112 -24.21 -0.76 12.20
N LEU A 113 -24.88 -0.61 11.06
CA LEU A 113 -26.16 -1.28 10.76
C LEU A 113 -26.03 -2.80 10.76
N HIS A 114 -24.87 -3.33 10.36
CA HIS A 114 -24.56 -4.76 10.42
C HIS A 114 -24.02 -5.23 11.78
N GLY A 115 -24.09 -4.40 12.83
CA GLY A 115 -23.66 -4.73 14.18
C GLY A 115 -22.15 -4.67 14.41
N GLY A 116 -21.39 -4.17 13.43
CA GLY A 116 -19.96 -3.92 13.58
C GLY A 116 -19.68 -2.63 14.35
N LYS A 117 -18.39 -2.32 14.51
CA LYS A 117 -17.92 -1.09 15.17
C LYS A 117 -17.14 -0.26 14.18
N ALA A 118 -17.60 0.96 13.91
CA ALA A 118 -16.88 1.87 13.03
C ALA A 118 -16.99 3.34 13.43
N ILE A 119 -15.97 4.12 13.09
CA ILE A 119 -16.02 5.58 13.03
C ILE A 119 -15.47 6.07 11.69
N PHE A 120 -15.94 7.25 11.28
CA PHE A 120 -15.37 7.98 10.15
C PHE A 120 -14.57 9.18 10.64
N VAL A 121 -13.42 9.41 10.00
CA VAL A 121 -12.58 10.58 10.18
C VAL A 121 -12.31 11.17 8.80
N LEU A 122 -12.82 12.38 8.55
CA LEU A 122 -12.48 13.12 7.35
C LEU A 122 -10.98 13.43 7.38
N THR A 123 -10.22 12.95 6.39
CA THR A 123 -8.76 12.96 6.41
C THR A 123 -8.24 13.13 4.99
N ASN A 124 -7.48 14.19 4.75
CA ASN A 124 -6.55 14.26 3.63
C ASN A 124 -5.20 13.69 4.06
N VAL A 125 -4.82 12.52 3.53
CA VAL A 125 -3.56 11.84 3.88
C VAL A 125 -2.29 12.60 3.45
N SER A 126 -2.39 13.59 2.55
CA SER A 126 -1.26 14.47 2.23
C SER A 126 -1.00 15.55 3.28
N SER A 127 -1.95 15.74 4.21
CA SER A 127 -1.82 16.67 5.32
C SER A 127 -1.35 15.97 6.58
N SER A 128 -0.16 16.34 7.08
CA SER A 128 0.39 15.77 8.31
C SER A 128 -0.54 15.97 9.52
N SER A 129 -1.20 17.12 9.63
CA SER A 129 -2.13 17.40 10.74
C SER A 129 -3.34 16.48 10.73
N ASP A 130 -3.86 16.15 9.55
CA ASP A 130 -4.96 15.19 9.40
C ASP A 130 -4.51 13.77 9.72
N CYS A 131 -3.28 13.40 9.35
CA CYS A 131 -2.68 12.12 9.73
C CYS A 131 -2.53 11.98 11.25
N TYR A 132 -2.08 13.02 11.94
CA TYR A 132 -2.05 13.01 13.41
C TYR A 132 -3.46 12.89 14.00
N ARG A 133 -4.42 13.67 13.50
CA ARG A 133 -5.79 13.68 13.99
C ARG A 133 -6.49 12.33 13.80
N MET A 134 -6.30 11.63 12.67
CA MET A 134 -6.92 10.32 12.47
C MET A 134 -6.38 9.26 13.45
N VAL A 135 -5.08 9.26 13.71
CA VAL A 135 -4.47 8.32 14.66
C VAL A 135 -4.93 8.64 16.08
N GLN A 136 -4.90 9.91 16.46
CA GLN A 136 -5.39 10.35 17.76
C GLN A 136 -6.84 9.94 17.98
N LYS A 137 -7.73 10.21 17.00
CA LYS A 137 -9.14 9.85 17.11
C LYS A 137 -9.36 8.34 17.19
N THR A 138 -8.54 7.57 16.49
CA THR A 138 -8.54 6.10 16.56
C THR A 138 -8.27 5.62 17.98
N VAL A 139 -7.17 6.08 18.58
CA VAL A 139 -6.77 5.68 19.93
C VAL A 139 -7.73 6.21 20.99
N GLU A 140 -8.24 7.43 20.85
CA GLU A 140 -9.25 7.98 21.77
C GLU A 140 -10.51 7.11 21.82
N THR A 141 -10.96 6.66 20.65
CA THR A 141 -12.23 5.93 20.49
C THR A 141 -12.09 4.46 20.88
N PHE A 142 -11.09 3.77 20.34
CA PHE A 142 -10.96 2.32 20.47
C PHE A 142 -9.82 1.86 21.38
N LYS A 143 -9.05 2.81 21.95
CA LYS A 143 -7.91 2.59 22.86
C LYS A 143 -6.70 1.89 22.26
N THR A 144 -6.83 1.30 21.08
CA THR A 144 -5.75 0.65 20.33
C THR A 144 -5.74 1.09 18.87
N LEU A 145 -4.58 0.94 18.23
CA LEU A 145 -4.42 0.89 16.79
C LEU A 145 -3.52 -0.31 16.49
N ASP A 146 -4.10 -1.38 15.94
CA ASP A 146 -3.39 -2.65 15.73
C ASP A 146 -2.88 -2.77 14.29
N LEU A 147 -3.66 -2.28 13.33
CA LEU A 147 -3.41 -2.45 11.90
C LEU A 147 -3.73 -1.16 11.14
N VAL A 148 -2.96 -0.90 10.09
CA VAL A 148 -3.23 0.19 9.14
C VAL A 148 -3.27 -0.38 7.74
N VAL A 149 -4.32 -0.04 6.99
CA VAL A 149 -4.48 -0.34 5.58
C VAL A 149 -4.35 0.96 4.80
N ASN A 150 -3.23 1.13 4.10
CA ASN A 150 -2.99 2.28 3.24
C ASN A 150 -3.59 2.01 1.86
N SER A 151 -4.84 2.44 1.64
CA SER A 151 -5.56 2.25 0.38
C SER A 151 -6.04 3.57 -0.24
N ALA A 152 -5.69 4.72 0.33
CA ALA A 152 -5.89 6.00 -0.32
C ALA A 152 -5.11 6.05 -1.64
N SER A 153 -5.79 6.42 -2.72
CA SER A 153 -5.19 6.59 -4.04
C SER A 153 -5.90 7.74 -4.75
N VAL A 154 -5.12 8.57 -5.42
CA VAL A 154 -5.63 9.59 -6.33
C VAL A 154 -5.23 9.16 -7.72
N MET A 155 -6.20 9.05 -8.61
CA MET A 155 -5.95 8.81 -10.02
C MET A 155 -5.95 10.18 -10.68
N ASP A 156 -4.76 10.77 -10.85
CA ASP A 156 -4.61 11.92 -11.73
C ASP A 156 -4.95 11.41 -13.14
N GLY A 157 -5.96 12.02 -13.77
CA GLY A 157 -6.42 11.66 -15.11
C GLY A 157 -5.34 11.97 -16.14
N TYR A 158 -4.27 11.18 -16.18
CA TYR A 158 -3.42 11.11 -17.35
C TYR A 158 -4.27 10.44 -18.43
N GLU A 159 -4.80 11.28 -19.32
CA GLU A 159 -5.20 10.88 -20.65
C GLU A 159 -3.98 10.20 -21.28
N THR A 160 -3.95 8.88 -21.16
CA THR A 160 -2.97 8.05 -21.84
C THR A 160 -3.47 7.92 -23.27
N ASP A 161 -3.31 9.00 -24.02
CA ASP A 161 -3.35 8.94 -25.47
C ASP A 161 -2.10 8.19 -25.94
N ILE A 162 -2.12 6.87 -25.74
CA ILE A 162 -1.13 5.93 -26.26
C ILE A 162 -1.21 5.81 -27.79
N THR A 163 -2.15 6.52 -28.42
CA THR A 163 -2.36 6.54 -29.87
C THR A 163 -1.73 7.73 -30.60
N SER A 164 -1.30 8.82 -29.93
CA SER A 164 -0.85 10.04 -30.63
C SER A 164 0.65 10.37 -30.58
N ARG A 165 1.51 9.57 -29.94
CA ARG A 165 2.98 9.72 -30.11
C ARG A 165 3.45 9.08 -31.42
N HIS A 166 3.27 9.81 -32.53
CA HIS A 166 4.12 9.62 -33.71
C HIS A 166 5.53 10.09 -33.36
N VAL A 167 6.44 9.15 -33.09
CA VAL A 167 7.87 9.43 -32.96
C VAL A 167 8.43 9.51 -34.38
N PRO A 168 8.85 10.69 -34.88
CA PRO A 168 9.44 10.79 -36.21
C PRO A 168 10.74 9.98 -36.26
N THR A 169 10.81 9.04 -37.20
CA THR A 169 11.87 8.02 -37.40
C THR A 169 13.24 8.58 -37.84
N ASN A 170 13.48 9.88 -37.74
CA ASN A 170 14.59 10.58 -38.39
C ASN A 170 15.68 11.13 -37.46
N GLU A 171 15.68 10.77 -36.16
CA GLU A 171 16.80 11.05 -35.25
C GLU A 171 17.52 9.80 -34.74
N LEU A 172 17.81 8.86 -35.64
CA LEU A 172 18.75 7.76 -35.37
C LEU A 172 19.63 7.51 -36.61
N PHE A 173 20.69 8.31 -36.76
CA PHE A 173 21.95 7.93 -37.40
C PHE A 173 23.12 8.61 -36.68
#